data_AF-M9LYX9-F1
#
_entry.id   AF-M9LYX9-F1
#
_cell.length_a   1.000
_cell.length_b   1.000
_cell.length_c   1.000
_cell.angle_alpha   90.00
_cell.angle_beta   90.00
_cell.angle_gamma   90.00
#
_symmetry.space_group_name_H-M   'P 1'
#
loop_
_entity.id
_entity.type
_entity.pdbx_description
1 polymer ?
#
loop_
_entity_poly.entity_id
_entity_poly.type
_entity_poly.pdbx_seq_one_letter_code
_entity_poly.pdbx_strand_id
1 'polypeptide(L)'
;MSESAPTAADEASRPYDATFASSSTLDMSIDEQLGKAEGFKGEGNQAYERDRLTEALGKWHMALLHCAGINSFASMYGARSTEAENERAAGITSAVYNNMAACYLKQAKWDKAVYASSKALALAPKNLKALYRRAEAYLELGRNQLAARDIDLALDLRPEDPVIRKLGERLVEAFEAEERKREMDRTEEA
;
A
#
# COMPACT_ATOMS: atom_id res chain seq x y z
N MET A 1 5.61 -73.23 30.58
CA MET A 1 5.92 -72.16 29.62
C MET A 1 4.60 -71.68 29.06
N SER A 2 4.09 -70.57 29.57
CA SER A 2 2.87 -69.90 29.08
C SER A 2 3.09 -68.41 29.21
N GLU A 3 2.89 -67.71 28.10
CA GLU A 3 2.96 -66.26 27.95
C GLU A 3 1.95 -65.54 28.87
N SER A 4 2.34 -64.37 29.35
CA SER A 4 1.41 -63.31 29.75
C SER A 4 2.13 -61.96 29.67
N ALA A 5 1.75 -61.13 28.70
CA ALA A 5 2.17 -59.73 28.59
C ALA A 5 1.38 -58.84 29.58
N PRO A 6 1.97 -57.73 30.09
CA PRO A 6 1.20 -56.60 30.61
C PRO A 6 1.29 -55.42 29.61
N THR A 7 0.22 -55.12 28.88
CA THR A 7 -0.79 -54.06 29.15
C THR A 7 -0.26 -52.63 29.02
N ALA A 8 -0.58 -52.05 27.86
CA ALA A 8 -0.55 -50.62 27.57
C ALA A 8 -1.61 -49.89 28.41
N ALA A 9 -1.20 -49.13 29.43
CA ALA A 9 -2.13 -48.31 30.21
C ALA A 9 -1.48 -47.16 31.00
N ASP A 10 -0.40 -46.52 30.53
CA ASP A 10 0.20 -45.43 31.33
C ASP A 10 0.84 -44.27 30.55
N GLU A 11 0.13 -43.74 29.54
CA GLU A 11 0.52 -42.47 28.88
C GLU A 11 -0.63 -41.47 28.67
N ALA A 12 -1.76 -41.63 29.36
CA ALA A 12 -2.94 -40.78 29.19
C ALA A 12 -3.19 -39.86 30.40
N SER A 13 -2.20 -39.05 30.81
CA SER A 13 -2.47 -37.94 31.76
C SER A 13 -1.39 -36.86 31.73
N ARG A 14 -1.06 -36.34 30.55
CA ARG A 14 -0.46 -35.01 30.46
C ARG A 14 -1.52 -34.07 29.88
N PRO A 15 -2.03 -33.09 30.64
CA PRO A 15 -2.84 -32.05 30.04
C PRO A 15 -2.00 -31.39 28.94
N TYR A 16 -2.55 -31.35 27.74
CA TYR A 16 -1.96 -30.66 26.61
C TYR A 16 -1.89 -29.18 27.00
N ASP A 17 -0.71 -28.71 27.36
CA ASP A 17 -0.46 -27.34 27.79
C ASP A 17 -0.65 -26.42 26.57
N ALA A 18 -1.86 -25.90 26.42
CA ALA A 18 -2.28 -25.03 25.33
C ALA A 18 -1.71 -23.61 25.46
N THR A 19 -0.48 -23.47 25.96
CA THR A 19 0.21 -22.18 26.12
C THR A 19 1.05 -21.81 24.91
N PHE A 20 0.99 -22.58 23.82
CA PHE A 20 1.75 -22.30 22.61
C PHE A 20 0.91 -22.46 21.33
N ALA A 21 -0.10 -21.60 21.16
CA ALA A 21 -0.69 -21.34 19.85
C ALA A 21 -1.30 -19.94 19.76
N SER A 22 -0.53 -19.06 19.11
CA SER A 22 -1.01 -17.95 18.29
C SER A 22 -1.77 -16.83 19.00
N SER A 23 -1.09 -15.67 19.15
CA SER A 23 -1.74 -14.35 19.17
C SER A 23 -2.50 -14.19 17.84
N SER A 24 -3.67 -14.80 17.78
CA SER A 24 -4.48 -14.82 16.57
C SER A 24 -5.16 -13.45 16.50
N THR A 25 -5.10 -12.83 15.34
CA THR A 25 -5.81 -11.59 15.02
C THR A 25 -7.33 -11.67 15.23
N LEU A 26 -7.86 -12.85 15.55
CA LEU A 26 -9.28 -13.20 15.66
C LEU A 26 -9.94 -12.76 16.99
N ASP A 27 -9.17 -12.41 18.04
CA ASP A 27 -9.73 -12.02 19.36
C ASP A 27 -9.56 -10.52 19.67
N MET A 28 -9.04 -9.74 18.73
CA MET A 28 -8.78 -8.32 18.94
C MET A 28 -10.00 -7.44 18.63
N SER A 29 -10.26 -6.44 19.48
CA SER A 29 -11.21 -5.36 19.18
C SER A 29 -10.78 -4.57 17.93
N ILE A 30 -11.75 -3.99 17.20
CA ILE A 30 -11.51 -3.14 16.02
C ILE A 30 -10.57 -1.98 16.37
N ASP A 31 -10.75 -1.34 17.54
CA ASP A 31 -9.87 -0.28 18.02
C ASP A 31 -8.43 -0.75 18.24
N GLU A 32 -8.25 -1.97 18.76
CA GLU A 32 -6.92 -2.55 18.94
C GLU A 32 -6.28 -2.88 17.58
N GLN A 33 -7.08 -3.36 16.62
CA GLN A 33 -6.61 -3.60 15.25
C GLN A 33 -6.17 -2.30 14.57
N LEU A 34 -6.93 -1.22 14.72
CA LEU A 34 -6.59 0.11 14.22
C LEU A 34 -5.31 0.65 14.88
N GLY A 35 -5.17 0.47 16.20
CA GLY A 35 -3.96 0.83 16.94
C GLY A 35 -2.72 0.10 16.43
N LYS A 36 -2.80 -1.22 16.19
CA LYS A 36 -1.70 -1.98 15.59
C LYS A 36 -1.40 -1.54 14.16
N ALA A 37 -2.42 -1.25 13.36
CA ALA A 37 -2.23 -0.73 12.00
C ALA A 37 -1.49 0.62 12.00
N GLU A 38 -1.84 1.53 12.91
CA GLU A 38 -1.13 2.80 13.08
C GLU A 38 0.33 2.60 13.54
N GLY A 39 0.57 1.65 14.46
CA GLY A 39 1.91 1.27 14.90
C GLY A 39 2.78 0.77 13.76
N PHE A 40 2.30 -0.20 12.99
CA PHE A 40 3.02 -0.73 11.82
C PHE A 40 3.25 0.33 10.74
N LYS A 41 2.29 1.22 10.50
CA LYS A 41 2.48 2.38 9.62
C LYS A 41 3.64 3.25 10.11
N GLY A 42 3.70 3.54 11.41
CA GLY A 42 4.76 4.32 12.05
C GLY A 42 6.14 3.66 11.91
N GLU A 43 6.24 2.37 12.22
CA GLU A 43 7.47 1.57 12.05
C GLU A 43 7.95 1.58 10.59
N GLY A 44 7.02 1.41 9.63
CA GLY A 44 7.34 1.46 8.21
C GLY A 44 7.89 2.82 7.77
N ASN A 45 7.34 3.92 8.30
CA ASN A 45 7.84 5.27 8.02
C ASN A 45 9.26 5.48 8.58
N GLN A 46 9.53 5.02 9.80
CA GLN A 46 10.88 5.08 10.38
C GLN A 46 11.89 4.24 9.58
N ALA A 47 11.49 3.04 9.13
CA ALA A 47 12.33 2.21 8.28
C ALA A 47 12.62 2.89 6.93
N TYR A 48 11.64 3.59 6.35
CA TYR A 48 11.79 4.36 5.11
C TYR A 48 12.76 5.54 5.27
N GLU A 49 12.70 6.26 6.40
CA GLU A 49 13.64 7.33 6.72
C GLU A 49 15.09 6.82 6.85
N ARG A 50 15.26 5.58 7.29
CA ARG A 50 16.56 4.87 7.34
C ARG A 50 16.94 4.19 6.02
N ASP A 51 16.20 4.47 4.94
CA ASP A 51 16.36 3.90 3.59
C ASP A 51 16.26 2.36 3.53
N ARG A 52 15.65 1.73 4.55
CA ARG A 52 15.37 0.28 4.58
C ARG A 52 14.06 -0.02 3.88
N LEU A 53 14.07 0.11 2.57
CA LEU A 53 12.86 0.06 1.73
C LEU A 53 12.07 -1.25 1.84
N THR A 54 12.75 -2.40 1.91
CA THR A 54 12.11 -3.72 2.02
C THR A 54 11.43 -3.91 3.38
N GLU A 55 12.08 -3.47 4.47
CA GLU A 55 11.52 -3.51 5.82
C GLU A 55 10.29 -2.61 5.91
N ALA A 56 10.39 -1.38 5.35
CA ALA A 56 9.27 -0.45 5.28
C ALA A 56 8.06 -1.05 4.55
N LEU A 57 8.27 -1.68 3.38
CA LEU A 57 7.22 -2.36 2.64
C LEU A 57 6.58 -3.50 3.43
N GLY A 58 7.38 -4.30 4.15
CA GLY A 58 6.87 -5.36 5.01
C GLY A 58 5.97 -4.82 6.12
N LYS A 59 6.41 -3.77 6.82
CA LYS A 59 5.62 -3.12 7.89
C LYS A 59 4.33 -2.51 7.36
N TRP A 60 4.39 -1.82 6.22
CA TRP A 60 3.20 -1.30 5.56
C TRP A 60 2.23 -2.39 5.11
N HIS A 61 2.72 -3.54 4.64
CA HIS A 61 1.86 -4.67 4.32
C HIS A 61 1.13 -5.21 5.55
N MET A 62 1.82 -5.30 6.70
CA MET A 62 1.18 -5.67 7.97
C MET A 62 0.10 -4.66 8.37
N ALA A 63 0.36 -3.35 8.22
CA ALA A 63 -0.64 -2.31 8.49
C ALA A 63 -1.90 -2.48 7.61
N LEU A 64 -1.73 -2.79 6.33
CA LEU A 64 -2.83 -3.06 5.41
C LEU A 64 -3.61 -4.32 5.79
N LEU A 65 -2.92 -5.37 6.24
CA LEU A 65 -3.56 -6.61 6.68
C LEU A 65 -4.48 -6.36 7.89
N HIS A 66 -4.03 -5.56 8.86
CA HIS A 66 -4.87 -5.17 10.00
C HIS A 66 -6.08 -4.33 9.56
N CYS A 67 -5.91 -3.39 8.63
CA CYS A 67 -7.04 -2.59 8.11
C CYS A 67 -8.02 -3.43 7.28
N ALA A 68 -7.53 -4.35 6.44
CA ALA A 68 -8.37 -5.26 5.66
C ALA A 68 -9.11 -6.26 6.56
N GLY A 69 -8.48 -6.66 7.66
CA GLY A 69 -9.08 -7.47 8.72
C GLY A 69 -10.38 -6.85 9.22
N ILE A 70 -10.48 -5.54 9.36
CA ILE A 70 -11.69 -4.86 9.84
C ILE A 70 -12.88 -5.06 8.88
N ASN A 71 -12.65 -4.94 7.56
CA ASN A 71 -13.70 -5.15 6.55
C ASN A 71 -14.11 -6.62 6.42
N SER A 72 -13.17 -7.55 6.55
CA SER A 72 -13.45 -8.99 6.45
C SER A 72 -14.03 -9.58 7.75
N PHE A 73 -13.58 -9.11 8.91
CA PHE A 73 -14.03 -9.54 10.23
C PHE A 73 -15.46 -9.09 10.51
N ALA A 74 -15.79 -7.84 10.14
CA ALA A 74 -17.15 -7.32 10.24
C ALA A 74 -18.15 -8.14 9.41
N SER A 75 -17.74 -8.54 8.20
CA SER A 75 -18.56 -9.36 7.31
C SER A 75 -18.65 -10.84 7.74
N MET A 76 -17.64 -11.38 8.43
CA MET A 76 -17.56 -12.80 8.79
C MET A 76 -18.29 -13.12 10.10
N TYR A 77 -18.21 -12.24 11.11
CA TYR A 77 -18.79 -12.48 12.44
C TYR A 77 -19.99 -11.59 12.76
N GLY A 78 -20.46 -10.79 11.80
CA GLY A 78 -21.63 -9.92 11.97
C GLY A 78 -21.40 -8.74 12.92
N ALA A 79 -20.14 -8.51 13.33
CA ALA A 79 -19.75 -7.30 14.05
C ALA A 79 -19.88 -6.11 13.10
N ARG A 80 -20.80 -5.18 13.38
CA ARG A 80 -20.89 -3.96 12.57
C ARG A 80 -19.74 -3.04 12.96
N SER A 81 -18.77 -2.84 12.07
CA SER A 81 -17.86 -1.71 12.20
C SER A 81 -18.66 -0.43 12.09
N THR A 82 -18.32 0.54 12.93
CA THR A 82 -18.87 1.88 12.86
C THR A 82 -18.33 2.60 11.62
N GLU A 83 -19.08 3.58 11.15
CA GLU A 83 -18.63 4.44 10.05
C GLU A 83 -17.30 5.13 10.37
N ALA A 84 -17.12 5.57 11.62
CA ALA A 84 -15.89 6.20 12.09
C ALA A 84 -14.68 5.25 12.05
N GLU A 85 -14.84 3.98 12.44
CA GLU A 85 -13.77 2.98 12.35
C GLU A 85 -13.39 2.68 10.89
N ASN A 86 -14.39 2.59 10.01
CA ASN A 86 -14.16 2.37 8.58
C ASN A 86 -13.44 3.56 7.93
N GLU A 87 -13.82 4.80 8.28
CA GLU A 87 -13.14 6.01 7.82
C GLU A 87 -11.70 6.07 8.33
N ARG A 88 -11.47 5.71 9.61
CA ARG A 88 -10.12 5.65 10.18
C ARG A 88 -9.25 4.60 9.48
N ALA A 89 -9.80 3.41 9.24
CA ALA A 89 -9.13 2.35 8.47
C ALA A 89 -8.81 2.82 7.04
N ALA A 90 -9.76 3.49 6.36
CA ALA A 90 -9.56 4.05 5.02
C ALA A 90 -8.46 5.13 5.02
N GLY A 91 -8.41 6.00 6.02
CA GLY A 91 -7.36 7.01 6.18
C GLY A 91 -5.97 6.38 6.36
N ILE A 92 -5.86 5.36 7.21
CA ILE A 92 -4.60 4.59 7.40
C ILE A 92 -4.20 3.92 6.08
N THR A 93 -5.13 3.21 5.44
CA THR A 93 -4.91 2.48 4.19
C THR A 93 -4.43 3.41 3.07
N SER A 94 -5.09 4.57 2.92
CA SER A 94 -4.70 5.60 1.95
C SER A 94 -3.27 6.10 2.19
N ALA A 95 -2.94 6.44 3.44
CA ALA A 95 -1.61 6.92 3.81
C ALA A 95 -0.53 5.85 3.55
N VAL A 96 -0.81 4.60 3.89
CA VAL A 96 0.11 3.48 3.70
C VAL A 96 0.38 3.25 2.21
N TYR A 97 -0.65 3.16 1.38
CA TYR A 97 -0.48 3.01 -0.07
C TYR A 97 0.30 4.18 -0.68
N ASN A 98 0.03 5.39 -0.22
CA ASN A 98 0.74 6.59 -0.66
C ASN A 98 2.25 6.51 -0.31
N ASN A 99 2.60 5.96 0.85
CA ASN A 99 4.00 5.77 1.26
C ASN A 99 4.68 4.61 0.49
N MET A 100 3.95 3.51 0.25
CA MET A 100 4.42 2.43 -0.61
C MET A 100 4.73 2.94 -2.03
N ALA A 101 3.90 3.82 -2.59
CA ALA A 101 4.15 4.44 -3.89
C ALA A 101 5.47 5.21 -3.91
N ALA A 102 5.77 6.00 -2.87
CA ALA A 102 7.06 6.70 -2.74
C ALA A 102 8.25 5.73 -2.70
N CYS A 103 8.08 4.58 -2.06
CA CYS A 103 9.09 3.52 -2.03
C CYS A 103 9.28 2.84 -3.37
N TYR A 104 8.21 2.59 -4.12
CA TYR A 104 8.30 2.04 -5.47
C TYR A 104 8.92 3.02 -6.47
N LEU A 105 8.65 4.32 -6.35
CA LEU A 105 9.34 5.35 -7.14
C LEU A 105 10.84 5.35 -6.90
N LYS A 106 11.28 5.31 -5.63
CA LYS A 106 12.72 5.18 -5.28
C LYS A 106 13.38 3.94 -5.90
N GLN A 107 12.61 2.86 -6.08
CA GLN A 107 13.11 1.61 -6.66
C GLN A 107 12.95 1.53 -8.18
N ALA A 108 12.52 2.59 -8.85
CA ALA A 108 12.18 2.58 -10.28
C ALA A 108 11.13 1.54 -10.68
N LYS A 109 10.25 1.15 -9.75
CA LYS A 109 9.16 0.18 -9.97
C LYS A 109 7.87 0.91 -10.34
N TRP A 110 7.86 1.53 -11.52
CA TRP A 110 6.83 2.48 -11.94
C TRP A 110 5.41 1.92 -11.94
N ASP A 111 5.17 0.73 -12.50
CA ASP A 111 3.82 0.13 -12.49
C ASP A 111 3.31 -0.14 -11.07
N LYS A 112 4.19 -0.52 -10.14
CA LYS A 112 3.82 -0.71 -8.73
C LYS A 112 3.52 0.62 -8.04
N ALA A 113 4.25 1.68 -8.38
CA ALA A 113 3.98 3.03 -7.89
C ALA A 113 2.62 3.54 -8.39
N VAL A 114 2.29 3.30 -9.66
CA VAL A 114 0.97 3.62 -10.24
C VAL A 114 -0.14 2.87 -9.49
N TYR A 115 0.03 1.56 -9.28
CA TYR A 115 -0.95 0.75 -8.57
C TYR A 115 -1.18 1.26 -7.15
N ALA A 116 -0.11 1.45 -6.38
CA ALA A 116 -0.20 1.92 -4.99
C ALA A 116 -0.83 3.32 -4.91
N SER A 117 -0.41 4.26 -5.76
CA SER A 117 -1.00 5.60 -5.80
C SER A 117 -2.48 5.58 -6.18
N SER A 118 -2.88 4.70 -7.11
CA SER A 118 -4.28 4.54 -7.50
C SER A 118 -5.14 4.01 -6.36
N LYS A 119 -4.61 3.07 -5.55
CA LYS A 119 -5.29 2.60 -4.34
C LYS A 119 -5.43 3.71 -3.29
N ALA A 120 -4.41 4.54 -3.11
CA ALA A 120 -4.50 5.70 -2.23
C ALA A 120 -5.56 6.71 -2.71
N LEU A 121 -5.60 7.00 -4.01
CA LEU A 121 -6.55 7.95 -4.61
C LEU A 121 -7.99 7.43 -4.63
N ALA A 122 -8.21 6.12 -4.69
CA ALA A 122 -9.55 5.55 -4.54
C ALA A 122 -10.17 5.85 -3.16
N LEU A 123 -9.33 5.99 -2.13
CA LEU A 123 -9.75 6.30 -0.75
C LEU A 123 -9.69 7.80 -0.45
N ALA A 124 -8.70 8.50 -1.01
CA ALA A 124 -8.52 9.95 -0.86
C ALA A 124 -8.25 10.59 -2.23
N PRO A 125 -9.29 10.90 -3.03
CA PRO A 125 -9.13 11.39 -4.40
C PRO A 125 -8.37 12.70 -4.54
N LYS A 126 -8.39 13.52 -3.49
CA LYS A 126 -7.71 14.83 -3.43
C LYS A 126 -6.33 14.76 -2.76
N ASN A 127 -5.74 13.57 -2.62
CA ASN A 127 -4.41 13.42 -2.05
C ASN A 127 -3.34 13.88 -3.05
N LEU A 128 -2.88 15.12 -2.88
CA LEU A 128 -1.91 15.76 -3.76
C LEU A 128 -0.62 14.95 -3.91
N LYS A 129 -0.12 14.34 -2.83
CA LYS A 129 1.09 13.51 -2.88
C LYS A 129 0.88 12.25 -3.73
N ALA A 130 -0.31 11.64 -3.66
CA ALA A 130 -0.61 10.46 -4.46
C ALA A 130 -0.81 10.80 -5.94
N LEU A 131 -1.43 11.95 -6.25
CA LEU A 131 -1.52 12.47 -7.63
C LEU A 131 -0.13 12.72 -8.22
N TYR A 132 0.72 13.45 -7.50
CA TYR A 132 2.10 13.70 -7.91
C TYR A 132 2.86 12.40 -8.18
N ARG A 133 2.80 11.44 -7.25
CA ARG A 133 3.54 10.16 -7.36
C ARG A 133 3.04 9.30 -8.52
N ARG A 134 1.74 9.33 -8.80
CA ARG A 134 1.17 8.60 -9.94
C ARG A 134 1.54 9.26 -11.26
N ALA A 135 1.47 10.59 -11.34
CA ALA A 135 1.90 11.35 -12.50
C ALA A 135 3.38 11.13 -12.82
N GLU A 136 4.24 11.18 -11.80
CA GLU A 136 5.68 10.91 -11.93
C GLU A 136 5.92 9.49 -12.46
N ALA A 137 5.25 8.48 -11.89
CA ALA A 137 5.37 7.11 -12.41
C ALA A 137 4.84 6.95 -13.84
N TYR A 138 3.80 7.70 -14.23
CA TYR A 138 3.29 7.68 -15.60
C TYR A 138 4.25 8.32 -16.60
N LEU A 139 4.93 9.40 -16.24
CA LEU A 139 5.98 10.01 -17.07
C LEU A 139 7.12 9.03 -17.33
N GLU A 140 7.61 8.34 -16.29
CA GLU A 140 8.67 7.34 -16.44
C GLU A 140 8.24 6.12 -17.30
N LEU A 141 6.93 5.86 -17.40
CA LEU A 141 6.36 4.83 -18.26
C LEU A 141 6.03 5.34 -19.68
N GLY A 142 6.28 6.62 -19.99
CA GLY A 142 5.88 7.26 -21.25
C GLY A 142 4.37 7.41 -21.42
N ARG A 143 3.58 7.26 -20.35
CA ARG A 143 2.11 7.41 -20.36
C ARG A 143 1.72 8.88 -20.15
N ASN A 144 2.25 9.76 -21.00
CA ASN A 144 2.18 11.22 -20.86
C ASN A 144 0.75 11.75 -20.71
N GLN A 145 -0.20 11.21 -21.47
CA GLN A 145 -1.62 11.58 -21.37
C GLN A 145 -2.25 11.31 -20.01
N LEU A 146 -1.86 10.20 -19.35
CA LEU A 146 -2.36 9.89 -18.00
C LEU A 146 -1.68 10.78 -16.94
N ALA A 147 -0.39 11.07 -17.11
CA ALA A 147 0.33 12.00 -16.26
C ALA A 147 -0.29 13.41 -16.31
N ALA A 148 -0.66 13.90 -17.50
CA ALA A 148 -1.32 15.19 -17.70
C ALA A 148 -2.56 15.35 -16.82
N ARG A 149 -3.46 14.35 -16.84
CA ARG A 149 -4.70 14.39 -16.05
C ARG A 149 -4.45 14.47 -14.55
N ASP A 150 -3.45 13.76 -14.06
CA ASP A 150 -3.08 13.79 -12.63
C ASP A 150 -2.42 15.12 -12.25
N ILE A 151 -1.61 15.72 -13.13
CA ILE A 151 -0.98 17.02 -12.94
C ILE A 151 -2.02 18.13 -12.96
N ASP A 152 -2.95 18.12 -13.92
CA ASP A 152 -4.05 19.09 -14.01
C ASP A 152 -4.87 19.09 -12.73
N LEU A 153 -5.28 17.91 -12.26
CA LEU A 153 -6.01 17.79 -11.00
C LEU A 153 -5.18 18.25 -9.80
N ALA A 154 -3.87 18.02 -9.80
CA ALA A 154 -2.99 18.51 -8.75
C ALA A 154 -2.85 20.05 -8.77
N LEU A 155 -2.77 20.66 -9.95
CA LEU A 155 -2.74 22.11 -10.14
C LEU A 155 -4.07 22.76 -9.79
N ASP A 156 -5.21 22.13 -10.08
CA ASP A 156 -6.53 22.61 -9.64
C ASP A 156 -6.62 22.68 -8.10
N LEU A 157 -6.00 21.72 -7.40
CA LEU A 157 -5.95 21.70 -5.94
C LEU A 157 -4.93 22.69 -5.37
N ARG A 158 -3.77 22.84 -6.03
CA ARG A 158 -2.68 23.74 -5.61
C ARG A 158 -1.98 24.35 -6.85
N PRO A 159 -2.51 25.47 -7.38
CA PRO A 159 -1.95 26.09 -8.59
C PRO A 159 -0.53 26.64 -8.41
N GLU A 160 -0.18 26.97 -7.16
CA GLU A 160 1.08 27.60 -6.77
C GLU A 160 2.15 26.60 -6.33
N ASP A 161 1.88 25.28 -6.38
CA ASP A 161 2.86 24.29 -5.92
C ASP A 161 4.03 24.16 -6.91
N PRO A 162 5.25 24.57 -6.52
CA PRO A 162 6.40 24.57 -7.43
C PRO A 162 6.80 23.15 -7.84
N VAL A 163 6.51 22.14 -7.03
CA VAL A 163 6.84 20.74 -7.33
C VAL A 163 5.93 20.22 -8.43
N ILE A 164 4.63 20.54 -8.37
CA ILE A 164 3.67 20.14 -9.41
C ILE A 164 3.95 20.90 -10.72
N ARG A 165 4.24 22.20 -10.63
CA ARG A 165 4.57 23.01 -11.81
C ARG A 165 5.80 22.47 -12.54
N LYS A 166 6.86 22.14 -11.80
CA LYS A 166 8.07 21.52 -12.36
C LYS A 166 7.77 20.16 -13.00
N LEU A 167 6.84 19.38 -12.45
CA LEU A 167 6.40 18.13 -13.06
C LEU A 167 5.63 18.38 -14.37
N GLY A 168 4.82 19.44 -14.43
CA GLY A 168 4.15 19.90 -15.64
C GLY A 168 5.12 20.34 -16.73
N GLU A 169 6.19 21.06 -16.38
CA GLU A 169 7.27 21.42 -17.33
C GLU A 169 7.92 20.17 -17.92
N ARG A 170 8.27 19.18 -17.08
CA ARG A 170 8.79 17.87 -17.55
C ARG A 170 7.84 17.14 -18.48
N LEU A 171 6.52 17.25 -18.26
CA LEU A 171 5.52 16.65 -19.12
C LEU A 171 5.50 17.30 -20.51
N VAL A 172 5.62 18.63 -20.58
CA VAL A 172 5.69 19.35 -21.86
C VAL A 172 6.91 18.89 -22.65
N GLU A 173 8.08 18.84 -22.01
CA GLU A 173 9.31 18.33 -22.63
C GLU A 173 9.14 16.89 -23.15
N ALA A 174 8.45 16.04 -22.38
CA ALA A 174 8.17 14.65 -22.77
C ALA A 174 7.27 14.55 -24.00
N PHE A 175 6.23 15.39 -24.10
CA PHE A 175 5.37 15.44 -25.29
C PHE A 175 6.13 15.91 -26.52
N GLU A 176 6.92 16.98 -26.40
CA GLU A 176 7.71 17.45 -27.53
C GLU A 176 8.76 16.42 -27.97
N ALA A 177 9.36 15.69 -27.03
CA ALA A 177 10.30 14.62 -27.36
C ALA A 177 9.61 13.46 -28.10
N GLU A 178 8.38 13.13 -27.71
CA GLU A 178 7.56 12.12 -28.39
C GLU A 178 7.20 12.55 -29.82
N GLU A 179 6.79 13.81 -30.02
CA GLU A 179 6.49 14.35 -31.35
C GLU A 179 7.74 14.42 -32.25
N ARG A 180 8.88 14.92 -31.73
CA ARG A 180 10.16 14.93 -32.48
C ARG A 180 10.55 13.52 -32.94
N LYS A 181 10.37 12.52 -32.07
CA LYS A 181 10.66 11.13 -32.41
C LYS A 181 9.73 10.62 -33.53
N ARG A 182 8.42 10.89 -33.45
CA ARG A 182 7.44 10.53 -34.49
C ARG A 182 7.76 11.18 -35.84
N GLU A 183 8.26 12.41 -35.84
CA GLU A 183 8.69 13.10 -37.06
C GLU A 183 9.93 12.44 -37.66
N MET A 184 10.94 12.11 -36.85
CA MET A 184 12.14 11.39 -37.30
C MET A 184 11.78 10.04 -37.92
N ASP A 185 10.97 9.23 -37.22
CA ASP A 185 10.53 7.92 -37.69
C ASP A 185 9.81 8.02 -39.06
N ARG A 186 8.99 9.08 -39.26
CA ARG A 186 8.32 9.33 -40.55
C ARG A 186 9.28 9.70 -41.68
N THR A 187 10.36 10.41 -41.38
CA THR A 187 11.36 10.80 -42.39
C THR A 187 12.32 9.68 -42.76
N GLU A 188 12.52 8.69 -41.89
CA GLU A 188 13.35 7.51 -42.16
C GLU A 188 12.61 6.45 -43.01
N GLU A 189 11.29 6.42 -42.94
CA GLU A 189 10.43 5.50 -43.72
C GLU A 189 10.03 6.03 -45.11
N ALA A 190 10.33 7.30 -45.44
CA ALA A 190 9.95 7.97 -46.69
C ALA A 190 11.09 7.99 -47.72
#